data_AF-A0A970AZK1-F1
#
_entry.id   AF-A0A970AZK1-F1
#
_cell.length_a   1.000
_cell.length_b   1.000
_cell.length_c   1.000
_cell.angle_alpha   90.00
_cell.angle_beta   90.00
_cell.angle_gamma   90.00
#
_symmetry.space_group_name_H-M   'P 1'
#
loop_
_entity.id
_entity.type
_entity.pdbx_description
1 polymer ?
#
loop_
_entity_poly.entity_id
_entity_poly.type
_entity_poly.pdbx_seq_one_letter_code
_entity_poly.pdbx_strand_id
1 'polypeptide(L)'
;MQFEGSARQGFGNELNNRMTVTKDDDDSAKLMDGRGGNDILVAAEGDDRLFGGEDADVLFGNGGNDTLAAGATGILAVQIAKLLGCEAWGIAGGAEKCAYLKDELGIAGAVDYKAADVGAQLDAAGGFDVYFDNVGGPLLDTVLTRMNHYGRVAVCGLLADYSSGHRTAPAEFDQVLMRRLRIEGFFSPDFMHEGPALTERLRSWHEAGDLVMPYDVTHSLENTLTAYAKLFTGANIGKVIVELDAA
;
A
#
# COMPACT_ATOMS: atom_id res chain seq x y z
N MET A 1 -12.65 3.63 -27.66
CA MET A 1 -13.15 4.43 -26.52
C MET A 1 -14.64 4.70 -26.68
N GLN A 2 -15.45 4.21 -25.75
CA GLN A 2 -16.90 4.43 -25.74
C GLN A 2 -17.30 5.03 -24.39
N PHE A 3 -17.86 6.24 -24.42
CA PHE A 3 -18.45 6.90 -23.26
C PHE A 3 -19.95 6.63 -23.24
N GLU A 4 -20.48 6.16 -22.12
CA GLU A 4 -21.92 6.00 -21.90
C GLU A 4 -22.32 6.80 -20.65
N GLY A 5 -23.36 7.63 -20.77
CA GLY A 5 -23.83 8.54 -19.71
C GLY A 5 -23.26 9.95 -19.83
N SER A 6 -23.23 10.66 -18.70
CA SER A 6 -22.87 12.08 -18.55
C SER A 6 -21.38 12.36 -18.29
N ALA A 7 -20.53 11.37 -18.54
CA ALA A 7 -19.09 11.44 -18.30
C ALA A 7 -18.51 12.77 -18.81
N ARG A 8 -18.04 13.62 -17.88
CA ARG A 8 -17.54 14.97 -18.20
C ARG A 8 -16.10 14.96 -18.71
N GLN A 9 -15.25 14.05 -18.21
CA GLN A 9 -13.87 13.83 -18.68
C GLN A 9 -13.44 12.37 -18.44
N GLY A 10 -12.88 11.72 -19.45
CA GLY A 10 -12.17 10.46 -19.27
C GLY A 10 -11.05 10.27 -20.28
N PHE A 11 -9.97 9.61 -19.85
CA PHE A 11 -8.72 9.48 -20.61
C PHE A 11 -8.34 8.00 -20.74
N GLY A 12 -7.82 7.57 -21.88
CA GLY A 12 -7.41 6.18 -22.15
C GLY A 12 -6.68 6.03 -23.49
N ASN A 13 -6.21 4.82 -23.79
CA ASN A 13 -5.47 4.49 -25.02
C ASN A 13 -6.37 4.16 -26.25
N GLU A 14 -5.77 3.65 -27.33
CA GLU A 14 -6.47 3.23 -28.56
C GLU A 14 -7.20 1.88 -28.46
N LEU A 15 -7.13 1.18 -27.32
CA LEU A 15 -7.80 -0.10 -27.08
C LEU A 15 -9.24 0.10 -26.57
N ASN A 16 -9.95 -1.00 -26.28
CA ASN A 16 -11.39 -1.00 -26.00
C ASN A 16 -11.69 -0.61 -24.54
N ASN A 17 -11.50 0.66 -24.22
CA ASN A 17 -11.89 1.22 -22.92
C ASN A 17 -13.37 1.62 -22.92
N ARG A 18 -14.10 1.17 -21.89
CA ARG A 18 -15.49 1.48 -21.60
C ARG A 18 -15.57 2.27 -20.29
N MET A 19 -16.04 3.51 -20.37
CA MET A 19 -16.20 4.37 -19.20
C MET A 19 -17.67 4.74 -19.06
N THR A 20 -18.26 4.44 -17.91
CA THR A 20 -19.70 4.56 -17.66
C THR A 20 -19.96 5.33 -16.37
N VAL A 21 -20.81 6.35 -16.43
CA VAL A 21 -21.38 6.99 -15.23
C VAL A 21 -22.81 6.50 -15.08
N THR A 22 -23.10 5.79 -13.98
CA THR A 22 -24.39 5.10 -13.81
C THR A 22 -25.48 5.95 -13.16
N LYS A 23 -25.11 7.12 -12.61
CA LYS A 23 -26.05 8.07 -11.99
C LYS A 23 -25.43 9.48 -11.95
N ASP A 24 -26.17 10.47 -12.44
CA ASP A 24 -25.76 11.87 -12.38
C ASP A 24 -26.13 12.51 -11.05
N ASP A 25 -25.12 13.04 -10.37
CA ASP A 25 -25.31 14.22 -9.55
C ASP A 25 -24.57 15.35 -10.28
N ASP A 26 -25.34 16.30 -10.83
CA ASP A 26 -24.89 17.27 -11.85
C ASP A 26 -23.81 18.24 -11.32
N ASP A 27 -23.47 18.17 -10.03
CA ASP A 27 -22.47 19.01 -9.37
C ASP A 27 -21.20 18.26 -8.91
N SER A 28 -21.12 16.94 -9.07
CA SER A 28 -19.97 16.13 -8.63
C SER A 28 -18.88 15.97 -9.70
N ALA A 29 -17.61 16.17 -9.33
CA ALA A 29 -16.47 16.02 -10.21
C ALA A 29 -16.05 14.55 -10.33
N LYS A 30 -16.22 13.97 -11.52
CA LYS A 30 -15.82 12.60 -11.85
C LYS A 30 -14.53 12.59 -12.68
N LEU A 31 -13.50 11.89 -12.21
CA LEU A 31 -12.25 11.71 -12.96
C LEU A 31 -12.00 10.22 -13.19
N MET A 32 -12.08 9.79 -14.44
CA MET A 32 -11.86 8.39 -14.85
C MET A 32 -10.73 8.33 -15.87
N ASP A 33 -9.60 7.74 -15.50
CA ASP A 33 -8.40 7.64 -16.33
C ASP A 33 -8.00 6.17 -16.46
N GLY A 34 -8.32 5.56 -17.61
CA GLY A 34 -8.02 4.17 -17.91
C GLY A 34 -6.55 3.93 -18.20
N ARG A 35 -5.88 4.89 -18.87
CA ARG A 35 -4.50 4.79 -19.38
C ARG A 35 -4.31 3.63 -20.37
N GLY A 36 -3.45 2.64 -20.10
CA GLY A 36 -3.13 1.49 -20.95
C GLY A 36 -4.09 0.30 -20.74
N GLY A 37 -4.10 -0.72 -21.61
CA GLY A 37 -5.02 -1.86 -21.50
C GLY A 37 -6.47 -1.65 -21.99
N ASN A 38 -7.37 -2.57 -21.63
CA ASN A 38 -8.81 -2.56 -21.97
C ASN A 38 -9.65 -2.36 -20.70
N ASP A 39 -10.04 -1.14 -20.41
CA ASP A 39 -10.60 -0.77 -19.11
C ASP A 39 -12.13 -0.75 -19.08
N ILE A 40 -12.72 -1.05 -17.93
CA ILE A 40 -14.13 -0.83 -17.58
C ILE A 40 -14.17 0.02 -16.31
N LEU A 41 -14.35 1.33 -16.46
CA LEU A 41 -14.44 2.26 -15.33
C LEU A 41 -15.88 2.68 -15.12
N VAL A 42 -16.42 2.44 -13.93
CA VAL A 42 -17.82 2.72 -13.58
C VAL A 42 -17.90 3.60 -12.34
N ALA A 43 -18.20 4.88 -12.53
CA ALA A 43 -18.49 5.82 -11.46
C ALA A 43 -20.00 5.88 -11.16
N ALA A 44 -20.38 6.13 -9.90
CA ALA A 44 -21.79 6.33 -9.54
C ALA A 44 -22.02 7.69 -8.83
N GLU A 45 -22.77 7.75 -7.72
CA GLU A 45 -23.12 9.01 -7.04
C GLU A 45 -21.95 9.51 -6.19
N GLY A 46 -21.57 10.79 -6.25
CA GLY A 46 -20.47 11.38 -5.46
C GLY A 46 -19.16 11.67 -6.24
N ASP A 47 -18.13 12.25 -5.63
CA ASP A 47 -16.89 12.64 -6.32
C ASP A 47 -15.93 11.46 -6.47
N ASP A 48 -16.06 10.69 -7.57
CA ASP A 48 -15.22 9.52 -7.83
C ASP A 48 -13.92 9.86 -8.58
N ARG A 49 -12.81 9.24 -8.15
CA ARG A 49 -11.56 9.20 -8.89
C ARG A 49 -11.13 7.76 -9.16
N LEU A 50 -11.30 7.31 -10.41
CA LEU A 50 -11.00 5.96 -10.85
C LEU A 50 -9.80 5.97 -11.79
N PHE A 51 -8.72 5.28 -11.42
CA PHE A 51 -7.47 5.21 -12.19
C PHE A 51 -7.14 3.77 -12.53
N GLY A 52 -7.33 3.40 -13.82
CA GLY A 52 -7.08 2.07 -14.37
C GLY A 52 -5.61 1.69 -14.24
N GLY A 53 -4.75 2.23 -15.09
CA GLY A 53 -3.35 1.82 -15.10
C GLY A 53 -2.95 1.34 -16.50
N GLU A 54 -1.93 0.51 -16.65
CA GLU A 54 -1.46 0.11 -17.99
C GLU A 54 -2.07 -1.21 -18.49
N ASP A 55 -2.98 -1.81 -17.72
CA ASP A 55 -3.54 -3.16 -17.92
C ASP A 55 -5.06 -3.14 -18.10
N ALA A 56 -5.72 -4.28 -18.30
CA ALA A 56 -7.18 -4.31 -18.46
C ALA A 56 -7.87 -4.15 -17.09
N ASP A 57 -8.24 -2.91 -16.74
CA ASP A 57 -8.73 -2.59 -15.41
C ASP A 57 -10.26 -2.61 -15.33
N VAL A 58 -10.83 -2.99 -14.18
CA VAL A 58 -12.28 -2.84 -13.92
C VAL A 58 -12.47 -2.15 -12.58
N LEU A 59 -12.89 -0.89 -12.58
CA LEU A 59 -13.03 -0.07 -11.37
C LEU A 59 -14.48 0.33 -11.16
N PHE A 60 -15.03 0.11 -9.97
CA PHE A 60 -16.37 0.55 -9.58
C PHE A 60 -16.27 1.52 -8.41
N GLY A 61 -16.60 2.79 -8.64
CA GLY A 61 -16.69 3.82 -7.58
C GLY A 61 -17.86 3.58 -6.62
N ASN A 62 -18.93 2.92 -7.09
CA ASN A 62 -20.19 2.81 -6.33
C ASN A 62 -20.68 4.20 -5.85
N GLY A 63 -21.52 4.27 -4.81
CA GLY A 63 -21.97 5.55 -4.26
C GLY A 63 -21.06 6.03 -3.14
N GLY A 64 -20.51 7.24 -3.24
CA GLY A 64 -19.55 7.79 -2.29
C GLY A 64 -18.48 8.66 -2.95
N ASN A 65 -17.43 8.97 -2.18
CA ASN A 65 -16.23 9.66 -2.65
C ASN A 65 -15.03 8.72 -2.47
N ASP A 66 -14.68 7.90 -3.48
CA ASP A 66 -13.82 6.72 -3.31
C ASP A 66 -12.36 6.86 -3.84
N THR A 67 -11.38 6.23 -3.15
CA THR A 67 -9.94 6.14 -3.52
C THR A 67 -9.22 4.93 -2.81
N LEU A 68 -8.48 4.03 -3.50
CA LEU A 68 -8.13 2.64 -3.01
C LEU A 68 -6.55 2.34 -2.87
N ALA A 69 -5.93 1.79 -1.74
CA ALA A 69 -4.57 1.04 -1.55
C ALA A 69 -3.85 0.75 -0.12
N ALA A 70 -3.26 -0.48 0.27
CA ALA A 70 -2.18 -0.93 1.29
C ALA A 70 -2.05 -2.49 1.65
N GLY A 71 -0.94 -3.00 2.28
CA GLY A 71 -0.59 -4.47 2.44
C GLY A 71 0.05 -5.04 3.77
N ALA A 72 0.32 -6.36 3.84
CA ALA A 72 0.48 -7.18 5.07
C ALA A 72 1.84 -7.19 5.81
N THR A 73 2.99 -7.16 5.12
CA THR A 73 4.32 -7.24 5.76
C THR A 73 4.60 -6.05 6.68
N GLY A 74 4.20 -4.84 6.26
CA GLY A 74 4.35 -3.63 7.04
C GLY A 74 3.61 -3.67 8.38
N ILE A 75 2.40 -4.27 8.40
CA ILE A 75 1.59 -4.42 9.61
C ILE A 75 2.30 -5.27 10.68
N LEU A 76 2.96 -6.36 10.29
CA LEU A 76 3.74 -7.15 11.23
C LEU A 76 5.01 -6.43 11.68
N ALA A 77 5.73 -5.78 10.75
CA ALA A 77 6.97 -5.09 11.07
C ALA A 77 6.79 -3.99 12.14
N VAL A 78 5.73 -3.18 12.04
CA VAL A 78 5.48 -2.10 13.02
C VAL A 78 5.06 -2.64 14.39
N GLN A 79 4.27 -3.72 14.43
CA GLN A 79 3.90 -4.38 15.68
C GLN A 79 5.13 -5.00 16.37
N ILE A 80 5.98 -5.70 15.62
CA ILE A 80 7.21 -6.28 16.14
C ILE A 80 8.14 -5.19 16.67
N ALA A 81 8.29 -4.07 15.95
CA ALA A 81 9.09 -2.94 16.43
C ALA A 81 8.56 -2.42 17.79
N LYS A 82 7.25 -2.23 17.92
CA LYS A 82 6.61 -1.84 19.18
C LYS A 82 6.86 -2.85 20.30
N LEU A 83 6.72 -4.15 20.02
CA LEU A 83 6.95 -5.23 20.99
C LEU A 83 8.42 -5.38 21.41
N LEU A 84 9.34 -4.86 20.60
CA LEU A 84 10.76 -4.75 20.93
C LEU A 84 11.08 -3.45 21.71
N GLY A 85 10.08 -2.64 22.04
CA GLY A 85 10.23 -1.40 22.80
C GLY A 85 10.57 -0.17 21.95
N CYS A 86 10.46 -0.26 20.62
CA CYS A 86 10.64 0.89 19.74
C CYS A 86 9.38 1.76 19.67
N GLU A 87 9.56 3.05 19.44
CA GLU A 87 8.49 3.93 19.00
C GLU A 87 8.19 3.65 17.52
N ALA A 88 7.15 2.86 17.25
CA ALA A 88 6.84 2.41 15.89
C ALA A 88 5.95 3.41 15.14
N TRP A 89 6.31 3.68 13.89
CA TRP A 89 5.56 4.50 12.94
C TRP A 89 5.28 3.70 11.67
N GLY A 90 4.12 3.91 11.04
CA GLY A 90 3.76 3.26 9.79
C GLY A 90 3.57 4.25 8.64
N ILE A 91 3.77 3.80 7.39
CA ILE A 91 3.46 4.57 6.19
C ILE A 91 2.40 3.78 5.41
N ALA A 92 1.26 4.39 5.13
CA ALA A 92 0.14 3.75 4.45
C ALA A 92 -0.57 4.73 3.50
N GLY A 93 -1.41 4.20 2.61
CA GLY A 93 -2.16 5.01 1.65
C GLY A 93 -3.58 5.25 2.11
N GLY A 94 -3.89 6.48 2.50
CA GLY A 94 -5.22 6.91 2.91
C GLY A 94 -5.42 7.00 4.43
N ALA A 95 -6.32 7.91 4.82
CA ALA A 95 -6.64 8.21 6.21
C ALA A 95 -7.18 7.00 6.99
N GLU A 96 -8.00 6.16 6.36
CA GLU A 96 -8.57 4.95 6.98
C GLU A 96 -7.48 3.98 7.45
N LYS A 97 -6.43 3.80 6.63
CA LYS A 97 -5.33 2.89 6.94
C LYS A 97 -4.39 3.46 7.96
N CYS A 98 -4.18 4.77 7.91
CA CYS A 98 -3.47 5.47 8.97
C CYS A 98 -4.22 5.42 10.29
N ALA A 99 -5.56 5.47 10.28
CA ALA A 99 -6.39 5.29 11.46
C ALA A 99 -6.27 3.85 11.99
N TYR A 100 -6.40 2.83 11.14
CA TYR A 100 -6.20 1.43 11.53
C TYR A 100 -4.84 1.21 12.23
N LEU A 101 -3.75 1.74 11.66
CA LEU A 101 -2.42 1.62 12.26
C LEU A 101 -2.35 2.24 13.67
N LYS A 102 -2.98 3.39 13.89
CA LYS A 102 -2.94 4.09 15.19
C LYS A 102 -3.93 3.51 16.19
N ASP A 103 -5.16 3.29 15.78
CA ASP A 103 -6.28 3.01 16.65
C ASP A 103 -6.35 1.51 16.98
N GLU A 104 -6.12 0.64 15.99
CA GLU A 104 -6.19 -0.81 16.17
C GLU A 104 -4.83 -1.41 16.58
N LEU A 105 -3.73 -0.97 15.98
CA LEU A 105 -2.39 -1.50 16.33
C LEU A 105 -1.72 -0.72 17.47
N GLY A 106 -2.21 0.47 17.81
CA GLY A 106 -1.68 1.29 18.89
C GLY A 106 -0.22 1.72 18.65
N ILE A 107 0.19 1.99 17.42
CA ILE A 107 1.53 2.51 17.12
C ILE A 107 1.58 4.03 17.35
N ALA A 108 2.78 4.61 17.43
CA ALA A 108 2.97 6.01 17.81
C ALA A 108 2.43 7.01 16.78
N GLY A 109 2.46 6.65 15.50
CA GLY A 109 1.90 7.48 14.44
C GLY A 109 1.90 6.80 13.07
N ALA A 110 1.24 7.44 12.12
CA ALA A 110 1.15 6.99 10.75
C ALA A 110 1.26 8.16 9.76
N VAL A 111 1.97 7.92 8.66
CA VAL A 111 2.13 8.85 7.53
C VAL A 111 1.25 8.37 6.39
N ASP A 112 0.40 9.26 5.88
CA ASP A 112 -0.39 9.02 4.69
C ASP A 112 0.39 9.47 3.45
N TYR A 113 0.90 8.51 2.67
CA TYR A 113 1.67 8.84 1.46
C TYR A 113 0.81 9.40 0.31
N LYS A 114 -0.53 9.28 0.41
CA LYS A 114 -1.48 9.86 -0.55
C LYS A 114 -1.94 11.25 -0.16
N ALA A 115 -1.76 11.64 1.10
CA ALA A 115 -2.06 13.00 1.55
C ALA A 115 -0.99 13.99 1.05
N ALA A 116 -1.26 15.28 1.22
CA ALA A 116 -0.29 16.31 0.87
C ALA A 116 0.95 16.23 1.77
N ASP A 117 2.11 16.43 1.15
CA ASP A 117 3.43 16.61 1.79
C ASP A 117 3.82 15.52 2.81
N VAL A 118 4.24 14.37 2.26
CA VAL A 118 4.84 13.26 3.04
C VAL A 118 6.05 13.73 3.85
N GLY A 119 6.81 14.70 3.33
CA GLY A 119 7.99 15.24 4.00
C GLY A 119 7.63 15.92 5.31
N ALA A 120 6.65 16.82 5.30
CA ALA A 120 6.17 17.51 6.50
C ALA A 120 5.61 16.53 7.55
N GLN A 121 4.90 15.47 7.11
CA GLN A 121 4.40 14.43 8.02
C GLN A 121 5.55 13.66 8.70
N LEU A 122 6.59 13.31 7.95
CA LEU A 122 7.78 12.67 8.48
C LEU A 122 8.59 13.61 9.39
N ASP A 123 8.67 14.91 9.06
CA ASP A 123 9.34 15.90 9.89
C ASP A 123 8.63 16.08 11.25
N ALA A 124 7.29 16.00 11.26
CA ALA A 124 6.50 16.01 12.49
C ALA A 124 6.67 14.74 13.35
N ALA A 125 6.96 13.60 12.72
CA ALA A 125 7.26 12.34 13.40
C ALA A 125 8.64 12.34 14.08
N GLY A 126 9.56 13.18 13.60
CA GLY A 126 10.95 13.22 14.05
C GLY A 126 11.87 12.31 13.22
N GLY A 127 13.14 12.24 13.62
CA GLY A 127 14.15 11.48 12.87
C GLY A 127 14.11 9.98 13.15
N PHE A 128 14.31 9.16 12.12
CA PHE A 128 14.16 7.70 12.20
C PHE A 128 15.49 6.95 12.30
N ASP A 129 15.62 6.02 13.25
CA ASP A 129 16.81 5.17 13.39
C ASP A 129 16.77 3.92 12.49
N VAL A 130 15.57 3.47 12.14
CA VAL A 130 15.33 2.27 11.33
C VAL A 130 14.21 2.54 10.34
N TYR A 131 14.44 2.21 9.07
CA TYR A 131 13.42 2.19 8.03
C TYR A 131 13.33 0.78 7.42
N PHE A 132 12.13 0.20 7.44
CA PHE A 132 11.84 -1.08 6.83
C PHE A 132 11.15 -0.83 5.48
N ASP A 133 11.92 -0.93 4.40
CA ASP A 133 11.47 -0.50 3.09
C ASP A 133 10.86 -1.65 2.29
N ASN A 134 9.57 -1.53 1.98
CA ASN A 134 8.85 -2.44 1.09
C ASN A 134 8.64 -1.83 -0.31
N VAL A 135 8.90 -0.54 -0.47
CA VAL A 135 8.37 0.26 -1.58
C VAL A 135 9.48 0.80 -2.47
N GLY A 136 10.56 1.35 -1.89
CA GLY A 136 11.59 2.05 -2.65
C GLY A 136 11.11 3.38 -3.26
N GLY A 137 11.71 3.76 -4.37
CA GLY A 137 11.30 4.93 -5.17
C GLY A 137 11.35 6.26 -4.42
N PRO A 138 10.52 7.25 -4.82
CA PRO A 138 10.51 8.59 -4.22
C PRO A 138 10.23 8.61 -2.70
N LEU A 139 9.54 7.60 -2.19
CA LEU A 139 9.31 7.46 -0.75
C LEU A 139 10.61 7.17 -0.01
N LEU A 140 11.44 6.26 -0.54
CA LEU A 140 12.77 6.01 0.02
C LEU A 140 13.62 7.28 0.02
N ASP A 141 13.66 8.04 -1.08
CA ASP A 141 14.40 9.31 -1.15
C ASP A 141 13.93 10.31 -0.06
N THR A 142 12.61 10.43 0.11
CA THR A 142 12.02 11.29 1.14
C THR A 142 12.43 10.86 2.55
N VAL A 143 12.50 9.54 2.81
CA VAL A 143 12.91 8.99 4.11
C VAL A 143 14.42 9.13 4.34
N LEU A 144 15.26 8.89 3.33
CA LEU A 144 16.73 8.97 3.46
C LEU A 144 17.19 10.33 3.98
N THR A 145 16.56 11.41 3.53
CA THR A 145 16.83 12.79 3.99
C THR A 145 16.38 13.07 5.43
N ARG A 146 15.67 12.15 6.07
CA ARG A 146 15.10 12.29 7.43
C ARG A 146 15.56 11.21 8.41
N MET A 147 16.39 10.26 7.96
CA MET A 147 17.00 9.27 8.84
C MET A 147 17.94 9.94 9.85
N ASN A 148 18.02 9.40 11.06
CA ASN A 148 19.04 9.79 12.03
C ASN A 148 20.44 9.37 11.56
N HIS A 149 21.47 9.99 12.14
CA HIS A 149 22.84 9.53 11.95
C HIS A 149 22.99 8.08 12.41
N TYR A 150 23.72 7.28 11.63
CA TYR A 150 23.91 5.84 11.83
C TYR A 150 22.62 5.01 11.73
N GLY A 151 21.59 5.59 11.10
CA GLY A 151 20.33 4.90 10.81
C GLY A 151 20.50 3.69 9.89
N ARG A 152 19.53 2.77 9.95
CA ARG A 152 19.55 1.50 9.21
C ARG A 152 18.33 1.39 8.30
N VAL A 153 18.55 0.98 7.06
CA VAL A 153 17.48 0.69 6.10
C VAL A 153 17.52 -0.79 5.76
N ALA A 154 16.45 -1.51 6.09
CA ALA A 154 16.25 -2.89 5.69
C ALA A 154 15.38 -2.92 4.43
N VAL A 155 15.97 -3.31 3.29
CA VAL A 155 15.27 -3.35 2.00
C VAL A 155 14.62 -4.71 1.83
N CYS A 156 13.30 -4.76 2.05
CA CYS A 156 12.47 -5.96 1.90
C CYS A 156 11.86 -6.08 0.49
N GLY A 157 11.55 -4.95 -0.14
CA GLY A 157 10.89 -4.91 -1.45
C GLY A 157 11.06 -3.56 -2.13
N LEU A 158 10.82 -3.55 -3.45
CA LEU A 158 10.93 -2.37 -4.31
C LEU A 158 9.62 -2.19 -5.10
N LEU A 159 8.48 -2.21 -4.40
CA LEU A 159 7.16 -2.25 -5.01
C LEU A 159 6.92 -1.14 -6.04
N ALA A 160 7.49 0.06 -5.82
CA ALA A 160 7.35 1.19 -6.73
C ALA A 160 7.88 0.89 -8.15
N ASP A 161 8.84 -0.01 -8.28
CA ASP A 161 9.52 -0.32 -9.54
C ASP A 161 9.08 -1.67 -10.16
N TYR A 162 8.23 -2.45 -9.49
CA TYR A 162 7.86 -3.79 -9.96
C TYR A 162 7.06 -3.78 -11.27
N SER A 163 6.18 -2.79 -11.46
CA SER A 163 5.31 -2.68 -12.64
C SER A 163 5.89 -1.82 -13.76
N SER A 164 6.90 -1.00 -13.49
CA SER A 164 7.42 -0.03 -14.47
C SER A 164 8.35 -0.65 -15.51
N GLY A 165 8.87 -1.86 -15.25
CA GLY A 165 9.92 -2.48 -16.07
C GLY A 165 11.26 -1.71 -16.05
N HIS A 166 11.34 -0.63 -15.27
CA HIS A 166 12.47 0.26 -15.16
C HIS A 166 12.88 0.40 -13.70
N ARG A 167 14.15 0.18 -13.41
CA ARG A 167 14.67 0.30 -12.04
C ARG A 167 15.23 1.70 -11.83
N THR A 168 14.78 2.37 -10.79
CA THR A 168 15.28 3.69 -10.43
C THR A 168 16.27 3.56 -9.27
N ALA A 169 17.41 4.24 -9.40
CA ALA A 169 18.35 4.35 -8.28
C ALA A 169 17.86 5.44 -7.31
N PRO A 170 18.08 5.29 -5.99
CA PRO A 170 17.76 6.36 -5.04
C PRO A 170 18.50 7.65 -5.42
N ALA A 171 17.77 8.75 -5.58
CA ALA A 171 18.34 10.05 -5.89
C ALA A 171 19.16 10.60 -4.71
N GLU A 172 18.69 10.35 -3.49
CA GLU A 172 19.27 10.85 -2.23
C GLU A 172 20.31 9.87 -1.66
N PHE A 173 21.05 9.17 -2.53
CA PHE A 173 22.04 8.17 -2.11
C PHE A 173 23.26 8.80 -1.39
N ASP A 174 23.52 10.09 -1.61
CA ASP A 174 24.51 10.85 -0.86
C ASP A 174 24.22 10.86 0.65
N GLN A 175 22.95 10.71 1.06
CA GLN A 175 22.56 10.60 2.46
C GLN A 175 23.17 9.39 3.16
N VAL A 176 23.52 8.33 2.42
CA VAL A 176 24.28 7.19 2.97
C VAL A 176 25.60 7.66 3.55
N LEU A 177 26.32 8.54 2.84
CA LEU A 177 27.56 9.15 3.33
C LEU A 177 27.26 10.18 4.43
N MET A 178 26.36 11.12 4.17
CA MET A 178 26.12 12.27 5.07
C MET A 178 25.60 11.83 6.44
N ARG A 179 24.77 10.78 6.47
CA ARG A 179 24.17 10.25 7.69
C ARG A 179 24.80 8.94 8.15
N ARG A 180 25.80 8.41 7.43
CA ARG A 180 26.49 7.15 7.77
C ARG A 180 25.50 5.99 7.89
N LEU A 181 24.57 5.93 6.95
CA LEU A 181 23.51 4.94 6.95
C LEU A 181 24.06 3.57 6.58
N ARG A 182 23.42 2.52 7.11
CA ARG A 182 23.58 1.16 6.61
C ARG A 182 22.33 0.75 5.86
N ILE A 183 22.46 0.48 4.56
CA ILE A 183 21.38 -0.02 3.71
C ILE A 183 21.68 -1.49 3.40
N GLU A 184 20.76 -2.38 3.74
CA GLU A 184 20.95 -3.83 3.61
C GLU A 184 19.67 -4.46 3.05
N GLY A 185 19.80 -5.12 1.90
CA GLY A 185 18.76 -6.00 1.39
C GLY A 185 18.84 -7.37 2.05
N PHE A 186 17.69 -8.02 2.24
CA PHE A 186 17.62 -9.36 2.79
C PHE A 186 16.56 -10.18 2.05
N PHE A 187 16.66 -11.51 2.12
CA PHE A 187 15.72 -12.41 1.46
C PHE A 187 15.24 -13.48 2.43
N SER A 188 13.92 -13.57 2.63
CA SER A 188 13.32 -14.45 3.65
C SER A 188 13.79 -15.92 3.58
N PRO A 189 13.99 -16.55 2.40
CA PRO A 189 14.55 -17.90 2.28
C PRO A 189 15.87 -18.13 3.02
N ASP A 190 16.73 -17.11 3.14
CA ASP A 190 18.02 -17.23 3.84
C ASP A 190 17.83 -17.47 5.35
N PHE A 191 16.66 -17.12 5.90
CA PHE A 191 16.34 -17.17 7.33
C PHE A 191 15.35 -18.29 7.69
N MET A 192 14.99 -19.17 6.75
CA MET A 192 14.01 -20.24 7.02
C MET A 192 14.42 -21.20 8.13
N HIS A 193 15.73 -21.33 8.38
CA HIS A 193 16.29 -22.10 9.49
C HIS A 193 15.94 -21.52 10.87
N GLU A 194 15.63 -20.23 10.95
CA GLU A 194 15.16 -19.55 12.18
C GLU A 194 13.63 -19.67 12.37
N GLY A 195 12.92 -20.17 11.36
CA GLY A 195 11.46 -20.24 11.32
C GLY A 195 10.79 -20.84 12.56
N PRO A 196 11.26 -21.98 13.11
CA PRO A 196 10.66 -22.56 14.32
C PRO A 196 10.73 -21.62 15.54
N ALA A 197 11.88 -20.98 15.77
CA ALA A 197 12.06 -20.06 16.90
C ALA A 197 11.26 -18.76 16.72
N LEU A 198 11.22 -18.22 15.50
CA LEU A 198 10.41 -17.06 15.15
C LEU A 198 8.91 -17.36 15.31
N THR A 199 8.46 -18.53 14.86
CA THR A 199 7.05 -18.94 14.97
C THR A 199 6.60 -19.04 16.42
N GLU A 200 7.41 -19.65 17.29
CA GLU A 200 7.09 -19.76 18.72
C GLU A 200 6.94 -18.36 19.36
N ARG A 201 7.87 -17.46 19.06
CA ARG A 201 7.83 -16.08 19.56
C ARG A 201 6.61 -15.31 19.06
N LEU A 202 6.36 -15.32 17.75
CA LEU A 202 5.21 -14.62 17.16
C LEU A 202 3.88 -15.19 17.69
N ARG A 203 3.80 -16.52 17.86
CA ARG A 203 2.64 -17.18 18.46
C ARG A 203 2.39 -16.70 19.88
N SER A 204 3.42 -16.60 20.72
CA SER A 204 3.26 -16.14 22.09
C SER A 204 2.66 -14.73 22.19
N TRP A 205 3.08 -13.81 21.31
CA TRP A 205 2.50 -12.46 21.23
C TRP A 205 1.08 -12.49 20.68
N HIS A 206 0.80 -13.35 19.70
CA HIS A 206 -0.54 -13.48 19.13
C HIS A 206 -1.55 -14.03 20.14
N GLU A 207 -1.19 -15.10 20.86
CA GLU A 207 -2.03 -15.71 21.89
C GLU A 207 -2.25 -14.79 23.10
N ALA A 208 -1.29 -13.91 23.39
CA ALA A 208 -1.42 -12.86 24.41
C ALA A 208 -2.31 -11.68 23.97
N GLY A 209 -2.66 -11.59 22.68
CA GLY A 209 -3.38 -10.45 22.10
C GLY A 209 -2.50 -9.23 21.80
N ASP A 210 -1.18 -9.36 21.97
CA ASP A 210 -0.19 -8.30 21.72
C ASP A 210 0.15 -8.13 20.24
N LEU A 211 -0.15 -9.15 19.42
CA LEU A 211 0.08 -9.15 17.97
C LEU A 211 -1.17 -9.63 17.22
N VAL A 212 -1.65 -8.82 16.29
CA VAL A 212 -2.79 -9.15 15.42
C VAL A 212 -2.34 -9.37 13.98
N MET A 213 -3.00 -10.33 13.33
CA MET A 213 -2.77 -10.69 11.93
C MET A 213 -4.08 -10.50 11.16
N PRO A 214 -4.37 -9.29 10.66
CA PRO A 214 -5.56 -9.08 9.84
C PRO A 214 -5.46 -9.90 8.55
N TYR A 215 -6.55 -10.56 8.20
CA TYR A 215 -6.71 -11.26 6.94
C TYR A 215 -7.88 -10.66 6.17
N ASP A 216 -7.67 -10.39 4.88
CA ASP A 216 -8.74 -10.09 3.94
C ASP A 216 -9.12 -11.38 3.25
N VAL A 217 -10.21 -11.98 3.71
CA VAL A 217 -10.65 -13.32 3.32
C VAL A 217 -11.60 -13.22 2.14
N THR A 218 -11.23 -13.88 1.05
CA THR A 218 -12.12 -14.13 -0.09
C THR A 218 -12.48 -15.60 -0.10
N HIS A 219 -13.77 -15.94 -0.20
CA HIS A 219 -14.20 -17.33 -0.22
C HIS A 219 -14.25 -17.90 -1.63
N SER A 220 -14.01 -19.20 -1.76
CA SER A 220 -14.03 -20.01 -2.99
C SER A 220 -12.86 -19.75 -3.95
N LEU A 221 -12.40 -20.83 -4.57
CA LEU A 221 -11.24 -20.82 -5.48
C LEU A 221 -11.54 -19.99 -6.74
N GLU A 222 -12.79 -19.97 -7.20
CA GLU A 222 -13.25 -19.22 -8.35
C GLU A 222 -13.01 -17.71 -8.19
N ASN A 223 -13.01 -17.21 -6.95
CA ASN A 223 -12.77 -15.81 -6.63
C ASN A 223 -11.28 -15.47 -6.45
N THR A 224 -10.36 -16.37 -6.82
CA THR A 224 -8.91 -16.13 -6.68
C THR A 224 -8.46 -14.89 -7.43
N LEU A 225 -8.98 -14.62 -8.63
CA LEU A 225 -8.62 -13.41 -9.38
C LEU A 225 -9.12 -12.13 -8.68
N THR A 226 -10.31 -12.18 -8.10
CA THR A 226 -10.86 -11.09 -7.28
C THR A 226 -9.99 -10.84 -6.05
N ALA A 227 -9.56 -11.89 -5.35
CA ALA A 227 -8.65 -11.78 -4.20
C ALA A 227 -7.29 -11.22 -4.64
N TYR A 228 -6.72 -11.77 -5.71
CA TYR A 228 -5.42 -11.37 -6.25
C TYR A 228 -5.40 -9.90 -6.66
N ALA A 229 -6.46 -9.40 -7.29
CA ALA A 229 -6.59 -7.99 -7.68
C ALA A 229 -6.45 -7.02 -6.49
N LYS A 230 -6.92 -7.41 -5.29
CA LYS A 230 -6.80 -6.59 -4.08
C LYS A 230 -5.35 -6.28 -3.71
N LEU A 231 -4.39 -7.14 -4.06
CA LEU A 231 -2.96 -6.93 -3.78
C LEU A 231 -2.38 -5.71 -4.52
N PHE A 232 -2.95 -5.35 -5.67
CA PHE A 232 -2.45 -4.29 -6.54
C PHE A 232 -3.24 -3.00 -6.41
N THR A 233 -4.55 -3.11 -6.16
CA THR A 233 -5.37 -1.96 -5.77
C THR A 233 -5.11 -1.52 -4.34
N GLY A 234 -4.46 -2.40 -3.56
CA GLY A 234 -4.30 -2.34 -2.13
C GLY A 234 -5.64 -2.11 -1.40
N ALA A 235 -6.76 -2.59 -1.90
CA ALA A 235 -8.03 -2.44 -1.17
C ALA A 235 -8.02 -3.17 0.19
N ASN A 236 -7.11 -4.13 0.37
CA ASN A 236 -7.02 -4.96 1.56
C ASN A 236 -6.45 -4.22 2.78
N ILE A 237 -6.91 -4.62 3.98
CA ILE A 237 -6.17 -4.45 5.22
C ILE A 237 -5.70 -5.84 5.63
N GLY A 238 -4.38 -6.00 5.78
CA GLY A 238 -3.79 -7.28 6.15
C GLY A 238 -3.54 -8.22 4.97
N LYS A 239 -3.38 -9.50 5.27
CA LYS A 239 -2.99 -10.51 4.28
C LYS A 239 -4.22 -10.99 3.52
N VAL A 240 -4.20 -10.78 2.20
CA VAL A 240 -5.19 -11.39 1.31
C VAL A 240 -5.03 -12.90 1.33
N ILE A 241 -6.13 -13.61 1.61
CA ILE A 241 -6.22 -15.06 1.56
C ILE A 241 -7.47 -15.49 0.78
N VAL A 242 -7.39 -16.66 0.15
CA VAL A 242 -8.54 -17.35 -0.44
C VAL A 242 -8.86 -18.54 0.45
N GLU A 243 -10.04 -18.53 1.08
CA GLU A 243 -10.53 -19.67 1.84
C GLU A 243 -11.24 -20.63 0.90
N LEU A 244 -10.83 -21.89 0.96
CA LEU A 244 -11.43 -22.96 0.17
C LEU A 244 -12.62 -23.54 0.93
N ASP A 245 -13.68 -23.88 0.20
CA ASP A 245 -14.80 -24.60 0.79
C ASP A 245 -14.33 -25.97 1.32
N ALA A 246 -14.87 -26.37 2.47
CA ALA A 246 -14.61 -27.70 3.00
C ALA A 246 -15.20 -28.75 2.05
N ALA A 247 -14.38 -29.75 1.71
CA ALA A 247 -14.80 -30.91 0.91
C ALA A 247 -15.82 -31.80 1.65
#